data_AF-A0A3D4WNY6-F1
#
_entry.id   AF-A0A3D4WNY6-F1
#
_cell.length_a   1.000
_cell.length_b   1.000
_cell.length_c   1.000
_cell.angle_alpha   90.00
_cell.angle_beta   90.00
_cell.angle_gamma   90.00
#
_symmetry.space_group_name_H-M   'P 1'
#
loop_
_entity.id
_entity.type
_entity.pdbx_description
1 polymer ?
#
loop_
_entity_poly.entity_id
_entity_poly.type
_entity_poly.pdbx_seq_one_letter_code
_entity_poly.pdbx_strand_id
1 'polypeptide(L)' 'RQRFHIEVYVAPEVAEQRIAAALAAGGTVVDDSNAPSLTVIADQDGNKGIVCVDVSAAKKV' A
#
# COMPACT_ATOMS: atom_id res chain seq x y z
N ARG A 1 -11.04 16.44 -4.82
CA ARG A 1 -10.28 15.67 -5.84
C ARG A 1 -8.80 15.82 -5.56
N GLN A 2 -8.14 14.72 -5.21
CA GLN A 2 -6.69 14.62 -4.97
C GLN A 2 -5.88 15.26 -6.11
N ARG A 3 -4.80 15.97 -5.76
CA ARG A 3 -3.86 16.64 -6.70
C ARG A 3 -2.40 16.23 -6.47
N PHE A 4 -2.18 15.13 -5.78
CA PHE A 4 -0.87 14.60 -5.43
C PHE A 4 -0.84 13.09 -5.69
N HIS A 5 0.36 12.53 -5.83
CA HIS A 5 0.62 11.10 -5.87
C HIS A 5 1.55 10.78 -4.70
N ILE A 6 1.19 9.78 -3.88
CA ILE A 6 1.99 9.41 -2.71
C ILE A 6 2.22 7.90 -2.73
N GLU A 7 3.50 7.55 -2.65
CA GLU A 7 3.99 6.19 -2.44
C GLU A 7 4.76 6.15 -1.13
N VAL A 8 4.45 5.15 -0.31
CA VAL A 8 5.13 4.87 0.94
C VAL A 8 5.86 3.56 0.80
N TYR A 9 7.18 3.64 0.70
CA TYR A 9 8.05 2.47 0.62
C TYR A 9 8.30 1.92 2.01
N VAL A 10 8.07 0.62 2.16
CA VAL A 10 8.25 -0.11 3.42
C VAL A 10 9.01 -1.41 3.17
N ALA A 11 9.65 -1.92 4.22
CA ALA A 11 10.29 -3.23 4.15
C ALA A 11 9.23 -4.34 3.96
N PRO A 12 9.54 -5.42 3.22
CA PRO A 12 8.59 -6.52 2.96
C PRO A 12 7.94 -7.07 4.23
N GLU A 13 8.72 -7.21 5.31
CA GLU A 13 8.28 -7.80 6.58
C GLU A 13 7.24 -6.96 7.35
N VAL A 14 7.08 -5.68 7.00
CA VAL A 14 6.07 -4.80 7.64
C VAL A 14 4.93 -4.42 6.69
N ALA A 15 4.98 -4.82 5.42
CA ALA A 15 4.01 -4.39 4.41
C ALA A 15 2.58 -4.78 4.76
N GLU A 16 2.36 -6.04 5.12
CA GLU A 16 1.05 -6.56 5.52
C GLU A 16 0.52 -5.83 6.76
N GLN A 17 1.37 -5.58 7.75
CA GLN A 17 1.00 -4.84 8.95
C GLN A 17 0.58 -3.40 8.64
N ARG A 18 1.26 -2.73 7.71
CA ARG A 18 0.95 -1.36 7.29
C ARG A 18 -0.35 -1.28 6.50
N ILE A 19 -0.58 -2.23 5.60
CA ILE A 19 -1.84 -2.36 4.86
C ILE A 19 -2.99 -2.61 5.84
N ALA A 20 -2.84 -3.57 6.76
CA ALA A 20 -3.85 -3.87 7.77
C ALA A 20 -4.18 -2.65 8.65
N ALA A 21 -3.18 -1.87 9.05
CA ALA A 21 -3.40 -0.63 9.80
C ALA A 21 -4.19 0.41 8.99
N ALA A 22 -3.90 0.57 7.70
CA ALA A 22 -4.65 1.47 6.82
C ALA A 22 -6.12 1.02 6.64
N LEU A 23 -6.35 -0.29 6.52
CA LEU A 23 -7.69 -0.87 6.47
C LEU A 23 -8.46 -0.67 7.78
N ALA A 24 -7.81 -0.88 8.93
CA ALA A 24 -8.40 -0.66 10.24
C ALA A 24 -8.76 0.82 10.49
N ALA A 25 -8.05 1.75 9.86
CA ALA A 25 -8.39 3.18 9.85
C ALA A 25 -9.57 3.54 8.92
N GLY A 26 -10.17 2.54 8.25
CA GLY A 26 -11.29 2.70 7.33
C GLY A 26 -10.90 2.90 5.87
N GLY A 27 -9.64 2.64 5.53
CA GLY A 27 -9.21 2.53 4.14
C GLY A 27 -9.73 1.26 3.48
N THR A 28 -9.72 1.23 2.14
CA THR A 28 -10.10 0.06 1.34
C THR A 28 -9.05 -0.21 0.29
N VAL A 29 -8.67 -1.48 0.12
CA VAL A 29 -7.84 -1.88 -1.03
C VAL A 29 -8.67 -1.70 -2.30
N VAL A 30 -8.14 -0.94 -3.25
CA VAL A 30 -8.80 -0.68 -4.54
C VAL A 30 -8.05 -1.28 -5.72
N ASP A 31 -6.77 -1.62 -5.55
CA ASP A 31 -5.96 -2.36 -6.52
C ASP A 31 -4.78 -3.05 -5.81
N ASP A 32 -4.70 -4.37 -5.94
CA ASP A 32 -3.61 -5.22 -5.45
C ASP A 32 -3.02 -6.11 -6.56
N SER A 33 -3.31 -5.80 -7.83
CA SER A 33 -2.87 -6.59 -9.00
C SER A 33 -1.34 -6.72 -9.13
N ASN A 34 -0.60 -5.83 -8.47
CA ASN A 34 0.86 -5.79 -8.45
C ASN A 34 1.46 -6.21 -7.09
N ALA A 35 0.67 -6.80 -6.19
CA ALA A 35 1.20 -7.35 -4.94
C ALA A 35 2.26 -8.45 -5.22
N PRO A 36 3.33 -8.55 -4.39
CA PRO A 36 3.58 -7.78 -3.17
C PRO A 36 4.28 -6.43 -3.40
N SER A 37 4.60 -6.06 -4.65
CA SER A 37 5.37 -4.84 -4.92
C SER A 37 4.58 -3.55 -4.67
N LEU A 38 3.27 -3.56 -4.93
CA LEU A 38 2.43 -2.37 -4.87
C LEU A 38 1.00 -2.73 -4.47
N THR A 39 0.46 -2.00 -3.50
CA THR A 39 -0.97 -2.06 -3.11
C THR A 39 -1.54 -0.66 -3.00
N VAL A 40 -2.66 -0.40 -3.69
CA VAL A 40 -3.36 0.88 -3.69
C VAL A 40 -4.52 0.84 -2.70
N ILE A 41 -4.54 1.81 -1.79
CA ILE A 41 -5.58 1.96 -0.77
C ILE A 41 -6.27 3.31 -0.97
N ALA A 42 -7.60 3.32 -0.93
CA ALA A 42 -8.40 4.54 -0.89
C ALA A 42 -8.90 4.82 0.53
N ASP A 43 -8.86 6.07 0.95
CA ASP A 43 -9.57 6.55 2.15
C ASP A 43 -11.08 6.76 1.87
N GLN A 44 -11.80 7.22 2.89
CA GLN A 44 -13.25 7.45 2.86
C GLN A 44 -13.66 8.62 1.92
N ASP A 45 -12.74 9.52 1.60
CA ASP A 45 -12.94 10.64 0.66
C ASP A 45 -12.52 10.26 -0.78
N GLY A 46 -12.06 9.02 -0.98
CA GLY A 46 -11.58 8.50 -2.26
C GLY A 46 -10.17 8.95 -2.64
N ASN A 47 -9.38 9.50 -1.70
CA ASN A 47 -7.97 9.78 -1.95
C ASN A 47 -7.19 8.47 -1.94
N LYS A 48 -6.29 8.31 -2.91
CA LYS A 48 -5.49 7.11 -3.11
C LYS A 48 -4.06 7.30 -2.60
N GLY A 49 -3.62 6.36 -1.78
CA GLY A 49 -2.22 6.19 -1.38
C GLY A 49 -1.74 4.79 -1.73
N ILE A 50 -0.43 4.63 -1.86
CA ILE A 50 0.18 3.40 -2.31
C ILE A 50 1.19 2.92 -1.27
N VAL A 51 1.08 1.66 -0.86
CA VAL A 51 2.11 0.97 -0.08
C VAL A 51 2.98 0.20 -1.06
N CYS A 52 4.26 0.53 -1.10
CA CYS A 52 5.24 -0.08 -1.99
C CYS A 52 6.21 -0.94 -1.19
N VAL A 53 6.53 -2.12 -1.72
CA VAL A 53 7.64 -2.95 -1.26
C VAL A 53 8.68 -2.99 -2.37
N ASP A 54 9.91 -2.62 -2.03
CA ASP A 54 11.01 -2.86 -2.95
C ASP A 54 11.29 -4.37 -3.01
N VAL A 55 10.81 -5.01 -4.08
CA VAL A 55 11.00 -6.44 -4.31
C VAL A 55 12.42 -6.80 -4.73
N SER A 56 13.30 -5.82 -5.01
CA SER A 56 14.75 -6.07 -5.10
C SER A 56 15.36 -6.39 -3.73
N ALA A 57 14.74 -5.90 -2.64
CA ALA A 57 15.12 -6.19 -1.26
C ALA A 57 14.35 -7.38 -0.65
N ALA A 58 13.26 -7.84 -1.28
CA ALA A 58 12.52 -9.00 -0.81
C ALA A 58 13.37 -10.27 -0.97
N LYS A 59 13.65 -10.94 0.15
CA LYS A 59 14.33 -12.23 0.16
C LYS A 59 13.52 -13.22 -0.68
N LYS A 60 14.14 -13.81 -1.72
CA LYS A 60 13.58 -14.99 -2.39
C LYS A 60 13.36 -16.07 -1.33
N VAL A 61 12.12 -16.52 -1.18
CA VAL A 61 11.76 -17.75 -0.46
C VAL A 61 12.17 -18.95 -1.30
#